data_AF-A0A918H968-F1
#
_entry.id   AF-A0A918H968-F1
#
_cell.length_a   1.000
_cell.length_b   1.000
_cell.length_c   1.000
_cell.angle_alpha   90.00
_cell.angle_beta   90.00
_cell.angle_gamma   90.00
#
_symmetry.space_group_name_H-M   'P 1'
#
loop_
_entity.id
_entity.type
_entity.pdbx_description
1 polymer ?
#
loop_
_entity_poly.entity_id
_entity_poly.type
_entity_poly.pdbx_seq_one_letter_code
_entity_poly.pdbx_strand_id
1 'polypeptide(L)' 'MRNNDTAEHPKGMTREELLALPAAVDLDTGNRALGLGRSKGYELAKRGQYPCKVLRLGKAYRVVTADLLNLLGLAA' A
#
# COMPACT_ATOMS: atom_id res chain seq x y z
N MET A 1 -16.26 -8.93 27.71
CA MET A 1 -15.42 -9.71 26.78
C MET A 1 -14.74 -8.73 25.84
N ARG A 2 -13.42 -8.58 25.91
CA ARG A 2 -12.67 -7.85 24.88
C ARG A 2 -12.62 -8.78 23.68
N ASN A 3 -13.30 -8.41 22.60
CA ASN A 3 -13.14 -9.11 21.34
C ASN A 3 -11.72 -8.80 20.87
N ASN A 4 -10.83 -9.71 21.21
CA ASN A 4 -9.51 -9.78 20.64
C ASN A 4 -9.74 -10.36 19.25
N ASP A 5 -10.22 -9.52 18.33
CA ASP A 5 -10.22 -9.81 16.91
C ASP A 5 -8.75 -9.92 16.52
N THR A 6 -8.25 -11.15 16.64
CA THR A 6 -6.97 -11.62 16.11
C THR A 6 -6.73 -10.91 14.81
N ALA A 7 -5.63 -10.16 14.75
CA ALA A 7 -5.14 -9.49 13.56
C ALA A 7 -5.25 -10.43 12.35
N GLU A 8 -6.33 -10.29 11.59
CA GLU A 8 -6.49 -10.88 10.28
C GLU A 8 -5.36 -10.27 9.45
N HIS A 9 -4.30 -11.04 9.27
CA HIS A 9 -3.24 -10.72 8.34
C HIS A 9 -3.94 -10.43 7.02
N PRO A 10 -3.81 -9.23 6.45
CA PRO A 10 -4.64 -8.86 5.34
C PRO A 10 -4.31 -9.82 4.20
N LYS A 11 -5.31 -10.64 3.80
CA LYS A 11 -5.31 -11.28 2.49
C LYS A 11 -4.89 -10.21 1.49
N GLY A 12 -3.78 -10.46 0.80
CA GLY A 12 -3.27 -9.57 -0.23
C GLY A 12 -4.38 -9.18 -1.20
N MET A 13 -4.23 -8.04 -1.87
CA MET A 13 -5.26 -7.56 -2.79
C MET A 13 -5.32 -8.45 -4.04
N THR A 14 -6.51 -8.72 -4.55
CA THR A 14 -6.68 -9.39 -5.84
C THR A 14 -6.32 -8.44 -6.99
N ARG A 15 -6.11 -8.99 -8.19
CA ARG A 15 -5.83 -8.19 -9.39
C ARG A 15 -6.95 -7.19 -9.68
N GLU A 16 -8.19 -7.61 -9.54
CA GLU A 16 -9.38 -6.77 -9.78
C GLU A 16 -9.46 -5.63 -8.77
N GLU A 17 -9.19 -5.91 -7.49
CA GLU A 17 -9.13 -4.90 -6.45
C GLU A 17 -8.05 -3.85 -6.73
N LEU A 18 -6.86 -4.30 -7.18
CA LEU A 18 -5.75 -3.41 -7.53
C LEU A 18 -6.09 -2.50 -8.73
N LEU A 19 -6.74 -3.03 -9.75
CA LEU A 19 -7.14 -2.26 -10.94
C LEU A 19 -8.29 -1.30 -10.65
N ALA A 20 -9.11 -1.58 -9.63
CA ALA A 20 -10.18 -0.70 -9.18
C ALA A 20 -9.69 0.42 -8.23
N LEU A 21 -8.42 0.42 -7.83
CA LEU A 21 -7.88 1.46 -6.96
C LEU A 21 -7.92 2.85 -7.63
N PRO A 22 -8.15 3.92 -6.86
CA PRO A 22 -8.04 5.28 -7.38
C PRO A 22 -6.60 5.58 -7.80
N ALA A 23 -6.39 6.67 -8.54
CA ALA A 23 -5.07 7.05 -9.09
C ALA A 23 -3.95 7.15 -8.03
N ALA A 24 -4.30 7.46 -6.78
CA ALA A 24 -3.40 7.39 -5.64
C ALA A 24 -4.13 6.91 -4.38
N VAL A 25 -3.49 6.03 -3.63
CA VAL A 25 -4.02 5.44 -2.38
C VAL A 25 -3.20 5.86 -1.18
N ASP A 26 -3.68 5.63 0.04
CA ASP A 26 -2.84 5.79 1.23
C ASP A 26 -1.75 4.72 1.33
N LEU A 27 -0.80 4.95 2.25
CA LEU A 27 0.32 4.05 2.44
C LEU A 27 -0.09 2.68 2.99
N ASP A 28 -1.16 2.60 3.79
CA ASP A 28 -1.64 1.32 4.34
C ASP A 28 -2.21 0.43 3.23
N THR A 29 -2.94 1.03 2.28
CA THR A 29 -3.46 0.34 1.09
C THR A 29 -2.31 -0.14 0.20
N GLY A 30 -1.30 0.71 -0.06
CA GLY A 30 -0.10 0.30 -0.78
C GLY A 30 0.66 -0.84 -0.06
N ASN A 31 0.75 -0.77 1.27
CA ASN A 31 1.37 -1.82 2.06
C ASN A 31 0.63 -3.14 1.93
N ARG A 32 -0.71 -3.11 1.98
CA ARG A 32 -1.54 -4.30 1.79
C ARG A 32 -1.34 -4.92 0.41
N ALA A 33 -1.26 -4.11 -0.64
CA ALA A 33 -0.98 -4.58 -2.00
C ALA A 33 0.38 -5.29 -2.10
N LEU A 34 1.36 -4.84 -1.32
CA LEU A 34 2.74 -5.36 -1.33
C LEU A 34 3.03 -6.42 -0.25
N GLY A 35 2.04 -6.79 0.58
CA GLY A 35 2.26 -7.67 1.73
C GLY A 35 3.18 -7.09 2.80
N LEU A 36 3.33 -5.75 2.85
CA LEU A 36 4.14 -5.06 3.85
C LEU A 36 3.34 -4.81 5.12
N GLY A 37 3.98 -5.01 6.28
CA GLY A 37 3.44 -4.53 7.55
C GLY A 37 3.48 -3.01 7.64
N ARG A 38 2.51 -2.40 8.33
CA ARG A 38 2.38 -0.94 8.50
C ARG A 38 3.70 -0.28 8.93
N SER A 39 4.32 -0.77 10.01
CA SER A 39 5.56 -0.18 10.53
C SER A 39 6.69 -0.19 9.50
N LYS A 40 6.85 -1.30 8.74
CA LYS A 40 7.91 -1.40 7.72
C LYS A 40 7.62 -0.49 6.53
N GLY A 41 6.37 -0.41 6.10
CA GLY A 41 5.95 0.46 5.02
C GLY A 41 6.21 1.94 5.32
N TYR A 42 5.83 2.41 6.51
CA TYR A 42 6.12 3.78 6.95
C TYR A 42 7.61 4.06 7.10
N GLU A 43 8.40 3.09 7.59
CA GLU A 43 9.86 3.22 7.66
C GLU A 43 10.44 3.45 6.26
N LEU A 44 10.08 2.60 5.29
CA LEU A 44 10.56 2.70 3.92
C LEU A 44 10.14 4.02 3.27
N ALA A 45 8.87 4.42 3.42
CA ALA A 45 8.37 5.69 2.90
C ALA A 45 9.10 6.89 3.52
N LYS A 46 9.37 6.88 4.82
CA LYS A 46 10.13 7.95 5.51
C LYS A 46 11.58 8.02 5.03
N ARG A 47 12.19 6.89 4.68
CA ARG A 47 13.56 6.79 4.16
C ARG A 47 13.64 7.01 2.65
N GLY A 48 12.52 7.20 1.94
CA GLY A 48 12.50 7.29 0.48
C GLY A 48 12.84 5.98 -0.23
N GLN A 49 12.71 4.85 0.46
CA GLN A 49 13.03 3.49 -0.02
C GLN A 49 11.78 2.64 -0.25
N TYR A 50 10.61 3.28 -0.33
CA TYR A 50 9.38 2.59 -0.66
C TYR A 50 9.48 2.09 -2.12
N PRO A 51 9.03 0.86 -2.43
CA PRO A 51 9.20 0.28 -3.76
C PRO A 51 8.32 0.94 -4.83
N CYS A 52 7.40 1.81 -4.44
CA CYS A 52 6.57 2.60 -5.32
C CYS A 52 6.74 4.10 -5.04
N LYS A 53 6.40 4.94 -6.02
CA LYS A 53 6.38 6.40 -5.89
C LYS A 53 5.39 6.83 -4.82
N VAL A 54 5.92 7.46 -3.78
CA VAL A 54 5.13 8.04 -2.68
C VAL A 54 5.17 9.56 -2.76
N LEU A 55 3.99 10.17 -2.87
CA LEU A 55 3.80 11.60 -2.76
C LEU A 55 3.64 11.96 -1.28
N ARG A 56 4.43 12.94 -0.81
CA ARG A 56 4.33 13.46 0.55
C ARG A 56 3.52 14.75 0.55
N LEU A 57 2.23 14.64 0.88
CA LEU A 57 1.29 15.75 0.91
C LEU A 57 1.15 16.24 2.35
N GLY A 58 2.15 17.03 2.79
CA GLY A 58 2.26 17.47 4.18
C GLY A 58 2.54 16.31 5.13
N LYS A 59 1.58 15.98 5.99
CA LYS A 59 1.67 14.84 6.93
C LYS A 59 1.19 13.51 6.32
N ALA A 60 0.51 13.55 5.17
CA ALA A 60 -0.04 12.37 4.53
C ALA A 60 0.92 11.80 3.47
N TYR A 61 0.96 10.47 3.38
CA TYR A 61 1.61 9.75 2.29
C TYR A 61 0.55 9.23 1.31
N ARG A 62 0.83 9.38 0.01
CA ARG A 62 0.01 8.81 -1.05
C ARG A 62 0.86 7.98 -2.00
N VAL A 63 0.53 6.72 -2.19
CA VAL A 63 1.19 5.83 -3.14
C VAL A 63 0.54 6.02 -4.50
N VAL A 64 1.34 6.22 -5.54
CA VAL A 64 0.84 6.32 -6.92
C VAL A 64 0.48 4.93 -7.43
N THR A 65 -0.80 4.72 -7.72
CA THR A 65 -1.32 3.41 -8.13
C THR A 65 -0.73 2.96 -9.46
N ALA A 66 -0.45 3.88 -10.39
CA ALA A 66 0.21 3.52 -11.65
C ALA A 66 1.57 2.83 -11.42
N ASP A 67 2.34 3.32 -10.46
CA ASP A 67 3.65 2.73 -10.14
C ASP A 67 3.54 1.41 -9.39
N LEU A 68 2.53 1.30 -8.52
CA LEU A 68 2.16 0.04 -7.88
C LEU A 68 1.77 -1.04 -8.91
N LEU A 69 0.94 -0.68 -9.90
CA LEU A 69 0.53 -1.59 -10.98
C LEU A 69 1.73 -1.97 -11.87
N ASN A 70 2.60 -1.02 -12.21
CA ASN A 70 3.84 -1.29 -12.94
C ASN A 70 4.72 -2.30 -12.19
N LEU A 71 4.95 -2.07 -10.89
CA LEU A 71 5.77 -2.94 -10.05
C LEU A 71 5.24 -4.37 -9.99
N LEU A 72 3.92 -4.53 -9.95
CA LEU A 72 3.24 -5.83 -9.91
C LEU A 72 3.05 -6.47 -11.30
N GLY A 73 3.51 -5.82 -12.39
CA GLY A 73 3.36 -6.34 -13.75
C GLY A 73 1.92 -6.29 -14.27
N LEU A 74 1.10 -5.38 -13.73
CA LEU A 74 -0.32 -5.21 -14.07
C LEU A 74 -0.59 -4.01 -14.98
N ALA A 75 0.45 -3.23 -15.29
CA ALA A 75 0.35 -2.15 -16.26
C ALA A 75 0.23 -2.73 -17.69
N ALA A 76 -0.71 -2.19 -18.44
CA ALA A 76 -0.98 -2.55 -19.83
C ALA A 76 0.07 -1.98 -20.78
#